data_AF-S4PTT2-F1
#
_entry.id   AF-S4PTT2-F1
#
_cell.length_a   1.000
_cell.length_b   1.000
_cell.length_c   1.000
_cell.angle_alpha   90.00
_cell.angle_beta   90.00
_cell.angle_gamma   90.00
#
_symmetry.space_group_name_H-M   'P 1'
#
loop_
_entity.id
_entity.type
_entity.pdbx_description
1 polymer ?
#
loop_
_entity_poly.entity_id
_entity_poly.type
_entity_poly.pdbx_seq_one_letter_code
_entity_poly.pdbx_strand_id
1 'polypeptide(L)'
;MPKATKLHSKGKPNSIQKSCKPDKEGTDGGHPEDSIREFQLQLCWCIQQLEKTLADKKGNEKQLQEAWKVLTVLKNNNQPMIRKRQLMRTHFGDYRAKMAAEEKKLAK
;
A
#
# COMPACT_ATOMS: atom_id res chain seq x y z
N MET A 1 -5.24 -28.81 49.44
CA MET A 1 -4.74 -28.51 48.08
C MET A 1 -5.76 -28.96 47.05
N PRO A 2 -6.37 -28.02 46.30
CA PRO A 2 -6.76 -28.29 44.92
C PRO A 2 -6.08 -27.32 43.94
N LYS A 3 -5.82 -27.85 42.75
CA LYS A 3 -4.94 -27.31 41.70
C LYS A 3 -5.61 -26.15 40.95
N ALA A 4 -4.83 -25.10 40.68
CA ALA A 4 -5.19 -24.04 39.75
C ALA A 4 -5.16 -24.59 38.31
N THR A 5 -6.15 -24.24 37.49
CA THR A 5 -6.00 -23.79 36.09
C THR A 5 -7.35 -23.82 35.37
N LYS A 6 -7.96 -22.65 35.19
CA LYS A 6 -8.70 -22.26 33.98
C LYS A 6 -9.06 -20.78 34.09
N LEU A 7 -8.32 -19.95 33.36
CA LEU A 7 -8.89 -18.73 32.81
C LEU A 7 -8.32 -18.53 31.40
N HIS A 8 -9.24 -18.48 30.46
CA HIS A 8 -9.05 -18.35 29.04
C HIS A 8 -9.25 -16.88 28.72
N SER A 9 -8.16 -16.11 28.70
CA SER A 9 -8.17 -14.72 28.26
C SER A 9 -7.86 -14.68 26.78
N LYS A 10 -8.89 -14.82 25.95
CA LYS A 10 -8.80 -14.61 24.49
C LYS A 10 -8.64 -13.11 24.24
N GLY A 11 -7.41 -12.61 24.38
CA GLY A 11 -7.01 -11.26 24.02
C GLY A 11 -7.12 -11.08 22.51
N LYS A 12 -8.25 -10.53 22.06
CA LYS A 12 -8.44 -10.02 20.70
C LYS A 12 -7.40 -8.91 20.46
N PRO A 13 -6.60 -8.94 19.38
CA PRO A 13 -5.92 -7.73 18.94
C PRO A 13 -6.99 -6.75 18.47
N ASN A 14 -7.17 -5.69 19.25
CA ASN A 14 -8.09 -4.61 18.97
C ASN A 14 -7.66 -3.96 17.65
N SER A 15 -8.45 -4.20 16.61
CA SER A 15 -8.38 -3.54 15.32
C SER A 15 -8.63 -2.05 15.57
N ILE A 16 -7.55 -1.29 15.72
CA ILE A 16 -7.58 0.16 15.70
C ILE A 16 -7.87 0.56 14.25
N GLN A 17 -9.16 0.51 13.92
CA GLN A 17 -9.75 1.27 12.83
C GLN A 17 -9.75 2.72 13.31
N LYS A 18 -8.58 3.37 13.24
CA LYS A 18 -8.51 4.83 13.31
C LYS A 18 -9.01 5.35 11.98
N SER A 19 -10.32 5.62 11.95
CA SER A 19 -10.97 6.48 10.98
C SER A 19 -10.26 7.84 10.97
N CYS A 20 -9.31 8.00 10.05
CA CYS A 20 -8.90 9.33 9.61
C CYS A 20 -9.98 9.83 8.66
N LYS A 21 -10.61 10.91 9.11
CA LYS A 21 -11.52 11.78 8.38
C LYS A 21 -10.98 12.04 6.97
N PRO A 22 -11.85 12.15 5.94
CA PRO A 22 -11.44 12.72 4.67
C PRO A 22 -11.13 14.19 4.93
N ASP A 23 -9.86 14.53 5.06
CA ASP A 23 -9.44 15.90 4.84
C ASP A 23 -9.76 16.22 3.38
N LYS A 24 -10.42 17.35 3.20
CA LYS A 24 -11.01 17.80 1.96
C LYS A 24 -10.48 19.21 1.75
N GLU A 25 -9.20 19.34 1.43
CA GLU A 25 -8.56 20.63 1.11
C GLU A 25 -7.22 20.39 0.40
N GLY A 26 -6.93 20.93 -0.79
CA GLY A 26 -7.63 21.97 -1.52
C GLY A 26 -7.24 22.04 -3.01
N THR A 27 -8.14 22.71 -3.72
CA THR A 27 -8.01 23.54 -4.92
C THR A 27 -6.73 23.40 -5.76
N ASP A 28 -6.86 22.73 -6.90
CA ASP A 28 -6.46 23.30 -8.17
C ASP A 28 -7.52 22.89 -9.21
N GLY A 29 -7.82 23.76 -10.18
CA GLY A 29 -8.81 23.53 -11.23
C GLY A 29 -8.34 22.48 -12.25
N GLY A 30 -7.84 21.33 -11.77
CA GLY A 30 -7.42 20.20 -12.58
C GLY A 30 -8.63 19.38 -13.01
N HIS A 31 -8.71 19.10 -14.30
CA HIS A 31 -9.74 18.25 -14.87
C HIS A 31 -9.72 16.89 -14.14
N PRO A 32 -10.87 16.28 -13.81
CA PRO A 32 -10.91 14.98 -13.13
C PRO A 32 -10.04 13.91 -13.83
N GLU A 33 -9.85 14.04 -15.15
CA GLU A 33 -8.92 13.23 -15.95
C GLU A 33 -7.47 13.31 -15.46
N ASP A 34 -6.96 14.49 -15.08
CA ASP A 34 -5.57 14.67 -14.64
C ASP A 34 -5.31 13.93 -13.32
N SER A 35 -6.28 13.98 -12.41
CA SER A 35 -6.22 13.23 -11.14
C SER A 35 -6.23 11.71 -11.35
N ILE A 36 -7.00 11.23 -12.33
CA ILE A 36 -7.04 9.82 -12.72
C ILE A 36 -5.71 9.40 -13.35
N ARG A 37 -5.18 10.23 -14.26
CA ARG A 37 -3.90 9.99 -14.94
C ARG A 37 -2.74 9.91 -13.95
N GLU A 38 -2.66 10.87 -13.02
CA GLU A 38 -1.66 10.87 -11.94
C GLU A 38 -1.76 9.62 -11.07
N PHE A 39 -2.98 9.19 -10.73
CA PHE A 39 -3.17 7.94 -10.00
C PHE A 39 -2.71 6.71 -10.79
N GLN A 40 -2.98 6.65 -12.10
CA GLN A 40 -2.52 5.55 -12.94
C GLN A 40 -0.99 5.49 -13.03
N LEU A 41 -0.33 6.64 -13.15
CA LEU A 41 1.13 6.73 -13.13
C LEU A 41 1.69 6.20 -11.80
N GLN A 42 1.11 6.66 -10.68
CA GLN A 42 1.43 6.19 -9.33
C GLN A 42 1.27 4.67 -9.18
N LEU A 43 0.15 4.14 -9.66
CA LEU A 43 -0.16 2.71 -9.63
C LEU A 43 0.86 1.91 -10.45
N CYS A 44 1.15 2.35 -11.68
CA CYS A 44 2.10 1.70 -12.57
C CYS A 44 3.49 1.62 -11.95
N TRP A 45 3.96 2.72 -11.36
CA TRP A 45 5.25 2.74 -10.66
C TRP A 45 5.29 1.75 -9.50
N CYS A 46 4.23 1.69 -8.67
CA CYS A 46 4.17 0.75 -7.56
C CYS A 46 4.17 -0.72 -8.03
N ILE A 47 3.45 -1.03 -9.12
CA ILE A 47 3.45 -2.35 -9.74
C ILE A 47 4.86 -2.73 -10.20
N GLN A 48 5.54 -1.84 -10.92
CA GLN A 48 6.92 -2.07 -11.38
C GLN A 48 7.87 -2.32 -10.21
N GLN A 49 7.72 -1.57 -9.10
CA GLN A 49 8.59 -1.76 -7.93
C GLN A 49 8.35 -3.10 -7.24
N LEU A 50 7.10 -3.58 -7.18
CA LEU A 50 6.80 -4.92 -6.69
C LEU A 50 7.41 -5.98 -7.61
N GLU A 51 7.19 -5.89 -8.93
CA GLU A 51 7.72 -6.85 -9.91
C GLU A 51 9.24 -6.93 -9.87
N LYS A 52 9.95 -5.79 -9.76
CA LYS A 52 11.40 -5.74 -9.57
C LYS A 52 11.85 -6.44 -8.28
N THR A 53 11.16 -6.19 -7.17
CA THR A 53 11.46 -6.82 -5.87
C THR A 53 11.26 -8.34 -5.93
N LEU A 54 10.23 -8.80 -6.63
CA LEU A 54 9.93 -10.21 -6.85
C LEU A 54 10.97 -10.89 -7.74
N ALA A 55 11.37 -10.22 -8.84
CA ALA A 55 12.36 -10.73 -9.78
C ALA A 55 13.75 -10.85 -9.14
N ASP A 56 14.18 -9.85 -8.38
CA ASP A 56 15.46 -9.83 -7.66
C ASP A 56 15.46 -10.75 -6.41
N LYS A 57 14.30 -11.31 -6.04
CA LYS A 57 14.05 -12.02 -4.77
C LYS A 57 14.55 -11.22 -3.57
N LYS A 58 14.44 -9.89 -3.65
CA LYS A 58 15.01 -8.96 -2.68
C LYS A 58 14.11 -8.84 -1.46
N GLY A 59 14.34 -9.70 -0.47
CA GLY A 59 13.64 -9.65 0.81
C GLY A 59 13.51 -11.03 1.46
N ASN A 60 12.84 -11.06 2.60
CA ASN A 60 12.48 -12.31 3.27
C ASN A 60 11.29 -12.98 2.52
N GLU A 61 11.17 -14.31 2.58
CA GLU A 61 10.08 -15.06 1.94
C GLU A 61 8.69 -14.50 2.30
N LYS A 62 8.49 -14.08 3.56
CA LYS A 62 7.25 -13.43 4.00
C LYS A 62 6.96 -12.12 3.27
N GLN A 63 7.98 -11.30 3.06
CA GLN A 63 7.86 -10.02 2.35
C GLN A 63 7.59 -10.26 0.86
N LEU A 64 8.21 -11.30 0.28
CA LEU A 64 7.98 -11.71 -1.09
C LEU A 64 6.53 -12.17 -1.31
N GLN A 65 6.00 -12.97 -0.38
CA GLN A 65 4.60 -13.40 -0.38
C GLN A 65 3.63 -12.21 -0.22
N GLU A 66 3.95 -11.25 0.64
CA GLU A 66 3.15 -10.04 0.81
C GLU A 66 3.15 -9.19 -0.47
N ALA A 67 4.33 -8.98 -1.05
CA ALA A 67 4.51 -8.26 -2.31
C ALA A 67 3.71 -8.90 -3.45
N TRP A 68 3.71 -10.23 -3.53
CA TRP A 68 2.88 -10.98 -4.48
C TRP A 68 1.38 -10.70 -4.29
N LYS A 69 0.87 -10.78 -3.04
CA LYS A 69 -0.53 -10.52 -2.74
C LYS A 69 -0.93 -9.10 -3.11
N VAL A 70 -0.08 -8.12 -2.78
CA VAL A 70 -0.32 -6.72 -3.14
C VAL A 70 -0.33 -6.53 -4.65
N LEU A 71 0.63 -7.12 -5.36
CA LEU A 71 0.71 -7.05 -6.81
C LEU A 71 -0.56 -7.58 -7.49
N THR A 72 -1.09 -8.72 -7.02
CA THR A 72 -2.34 -9.30 -7.55
C THR A 72 -3.52 -8.33 -7.41
N VAL A 73 -3.65 -7.64 -6.28
CA VAL A 73 -4.73 -6.67 -6.04
C VAL A 73 -4.54 -5.41 -6.90
N LEU A 74 -3.31 -4.90 -7.04
CA LEU A 74 -3.04 -3.70 -7.83
C LEU A 74 -3.28 -3.93 -9.34
N LYS A 75 -2.93 -5.10 -9.87
CA LYS A 75 -3.17 -5.48 -11.29
C LYS A 75 -4.64 -5.77 -11.59
N ASN A 76 -5.46 -6.05 -10.59
CA ASN A 76 -6.88 -6.29 -10.80
C ASN A 76 -7.62 -4.96 -11.07
N ASN A 77 -8.15 -4.79 -12.29
CA ASN A 77 -8.88 -3.58 -12.70
C ASN A 77 -10.24 -3.42 -12.00
N ASN A 78 -10.81 -4.50 -11.47
CA ASN A 78 -12.08 -4.45 -10.74
C ASN A 78 -11.93 -3.93 -9.30
N GLN A 79 -10.70 -3.69 -8.84
CA GLN A 79 -10.46 -3.18 -7.49
C GLN A 79 -10.63 -1.66 -7.45
N PRO A 80 -11.42 -1.11 -6.50
CA PRO A 80 -11.67 0.32 -6.44
C PRO A 80 -10.39 1.10 -6.14
N MET A 81 -10.24 2.29 -6.73
CA MET A 81 -9.04 3.13 -6.63
C MET A 81 -8.61 3.39 -5.17
N ILE A 82 -9.56 3.59 -4.27
CA ILE A 82 -9.31 3.82 -2.84
C ILE A 82 -8.59 2.63 -2.21
N ARG A 83 -8.98 1.40 -2.55
CA ARG A 83 -8.33 0.18 -2.03
C ARG A 83 -6.90 0.06 -2.55
N LYS A 84 -6.70 0.29 -3.84
CA LYS A 84 -5.35 0.29 -4.45
C LYS A 84 -4.44 1.31 -3.77
N ARG A 85 -4.92 2.55 -3.58
CA ARG A 85 -4.19 3.62 -2.88
C ARG A 85 -3.82 3.24 -1.46
N GLN A 86 -4.76 2.66 -0.71
CA GLN A 86 -4.49 2.20 0.65
C GLN A 86 -3.37 1.16 0.67
N LEU A 87 -3.43 0.20 -0.25
CA LEU A 87 -2.44 -0.87 -0.33
C LEU A 87 -1.05 -0.35 -0.70
N MET A 88 -0.98 0.56 -1.68
CA MET A 88 0.26 1.25 -2.04
C MET A 88 0.87 1.98 -0.84
N ARG A 89 0.07 2.71 -0.07
CA ARG A 89 0.53 3.41 1.14
C ARG A 89 0.96 2.45 2.25
N THR A 90 0.21 1.38 2.49
CA THR A 90 0.56 0.40 3.52
C THR A 90 1.88 -0.30 3.19
N HIS A 91 2.10 -0.66 1.92
CA HIS A 91 3.25 -1.46 1.51
C HIS A 91 4.51 -0.62 1.24
N PHE A 92 4.37 0.57 0.65
CA PHE A 92 5.49 1.43 0.29
C PHE A 92 5.68 2.64 1.22
N GLY A 93 4.72 2.96 2.07
CA GLY A 93 4.67 4.23 2.79
C GLY A 93 4.41 5.38 1.82
N ASP A 94 5.26 6.39 1.85
CA ASP A 94 5.17 7.53 0.94
C ASP A 94 5.81 7.21 -0.43
N TYR A 95 5.04 6.52 -1.26
CA TYR A 95 5.49 6.11 -2.60
C TYR A 95 5.67 7.31 -3.56
N ARG A 96 5.03 8.46 -3.31
CA ARG A 96 5.17 9.65 -4.15
C ARG A 96 6.56 10.26 -4.00
N ALA A 97 7.03 10.38 -2.76
CA ALA A 97 8.39 10.82 -2.48
C ALA A 97 9.43 9.87 -3.11
N LYS A 98 9.17 8.54 -3.06
CA LYS A 98 10.04 7.54 -3.70
C LYS A 98 10.08 7.66 -5.22
N MET A 99 8.93 7.88 -5.86
CA MET A 99 8.86 8.11 -7.30
C MET A 99 9.69 9.34 -7.71
N ALA A 100 9.50 10.47 -7.03
CA ALA A 100 10.24 11.70 -7.31
C ALA A 100 11.75 11.56 -7.06
N ALA A 101 12.16 10.77 -6.06
CA ALA A 101 13.56 10.48 -5.79
C ALA A 101 14.21 9.67 -6.92
N GLU A 102 13.49 8.69 -7.48
CA GLU A 102 13.97 7.89 -8.61
C GLU A 102 14.05 8.71 -9.89
N GLU A 103 13.07 9.58 -10.17
CA GLU A 103 13.14 10.50 -11.32
C GLU A 103 14.37 11.42 -11.25
N LYS A 104 14.67 11.97 -10.08
CA LYS A 104 15.89 12.77 -9.87
C LYS A 104 17.18 11.98 -10.04
N LYS A 105 17.15 10.68 -9.77
CA LYS A 105 18.31 9.80 -9.89
C LYS A 105 18.58 9.37 -11.34
N LEU A 106 17.52 9.22 -12.14
CA LEU A 106 17.59 8.91 -13.57
C LEU A 106 17.85 10.14 -14.45
N ALA A 107 17.49 11.34 -13.99
CA ALA A 107 17.72 12.60 -14.69
C ALA A 107 19.17 13.14 -14.55
N LYS A 108 20.12 12.32 -14.07
CA LYS A 108 21.50 12.69 -13.80
C LYS A 108 22.45 11.72 -14.48
#